data_AF-L8GEN7-F1
#
_entry.id   AF-L8GEN7-F1
#
_cell.length_a   1.000
_cell.length_b   1.000
_cell.length_c   1.000
_cell.angle_alpha   90.00
_cell.angle_beta   90.00
_cell.angle_gamma   90.00
#
_symmetry.space_group_name_H-M   'P 1'
#
loop_
_entity.id
_entity.type
_entity.pdbx_description
1 polymer ?
#
loop_
_entity_poly.entity_id
_entity_poly.type
_entity_poly.pdbx_seq_one_letter_code
_entity_poly.pdbx_strand_id
1 'polypeptide(L)'
;MGNRIVLDLALYKDNAPINDLVIDNILGADFRLARAPLVRFTLTNVLRDARTARSIMKRVIYDHTIELPRINPRHHMKPYAFAYGVSAREGDAGQFFDRLVKVDVRSGERWVWDVEGHFPAEPIFLATPDGEDEDDGILLSIVLNGETATSYLLVLNAKDMSELARAQVPHHIPFGFHGAHHPALPSRRTPRVQCVRVCAHLGLMWL
;
A
#
# COMPACT_ATOMS: atom_id res chain seq x y z
N MET A 1 23.83 -21.97 -2.00
CA MET A 1 23.02 -20.82 -2.48
C MET A 1 21.61 -21.30 -2.79
N GLY A 2 20.60 -20.53 -2.38
CA GLY A 2 19.22 -20.98 -2.22
C GLY A 2 18.55 -21.40 -3.52
N ASN A 3 18.14 -22.66 -3.60
CA ASN A 3 17.35 -23.23 -4.69
C ASN A 3 15.84 -23.04 -4.43
N ARG A 4 15.48 -21.88 -3.87
CA ARG A 4 14.11 -21.54 -3.41
C ARG A 4 13.81 -20.09 -3.72
N ILE A 5 12.66 -19.84 -4.34
CA ILE A 5 12.09 -18.51 -4.53
C ILE A 5 10.79 -18.43 -3.73
N VAL A 6 10.58 -17.31 -3.04
CA VAL A 6 9.34 -16.99 -2.33
C VAL A 6 8.73 -15.76 -3.00
N LEU A 7 7.49 -15.86 -3.42
CA LEU A 7 6.73 -14.78 -4.07
C LEU A 7 5.46 -14.52 -3.28
N ASP A 8 5.25 -13.29 -2.87
CA ASP A 8 4.03 -12.86 -2.20
C ASP A 8 3.27 -11.93 -3.13
N LEU A 9 1.99 -12.22 -3.39
CA LEU A 9 1.18 -11.55 -4.39
C LEU A 9 -0.25 -11.32 -3.86
N ALA A 10 -0.85 -10.19 -4.22
CA ALA A 10 -2.30 -10.04 -4.22
C ALA A 10 -2.86 -10.95 -5.31
N LEU A 11 -3.60 -12.00 -4.93
CA LEU A 11 -4.02 -13.06 -5.85
C LEU A 11 -5.50 -12.99 -6.15
N TYR A 12 -5.84 -12.78 -7.42
CA TYR A 12 -7.20 -12.98 -7.92
C TYR A 12 -7.42 -14.40 -8.42
N LYS A 13 -8.68 -14.84 -8.37
CA LYS A 13 -9.09 -16.14 -8.91
C LYS A 13 -9.06 -16.16 -10.44
N ASP A 14 -9.38 -15.03 -11.05
CA ASP A 14 -9.52 -14.82 -12.49
C ASP A 14 -9.22 -13.35 -12.82
N ASN A 15 -9.56 -12.92 -14.03
CA ASN A 15 -9.33 -11.57 -14.53
C ASN A 15 -10.49 -10.59 -14.25
N ALA A 16 -11.43 -10.91 -13.37
CA ALA A 16 -12.55 -10.03 -13.00
C ALA A 16 -12.14 -8.57 -12.74
N PRO A 17 -11.02 -8.26 -12.03
CA PRO A 17 -10.62 -6.88 -11.75
C PRO A 17 -10.46 -6.00 -13.00
N ILE A 18 -10.11 -6.58 -14.15
CA ILE A 18 -9.96 -5.83 -15.40
C ILE A 18 -11.31 -5.23 -15.84
N ASN A 19 -12.39 -5.99 -15.65
CA ASN A 19 -13.73 -5.52 -15.97
C ASN A 19 -14.30 -4.69 -14.83
N ASP A 20 -14.08 -5.10 -13.58
CA ASP A 20 -14.61 -4.40 -12.40
C ASP A 20 -14.13 -2.95 -12.37
N LEU A 21 -12.86 -2.69 -12.69
CA LEU A 21 -12.24 -1.37 -12.61
C LEU A 21 -12.51 -0.46 -13.83
N VAL A 22 -13.45 -0.83 -14.71
CA VAL A 22 -13.97 0.09 -15.74
C VAL A 22 -14.81 1.16 -15.05
N ILE A 23 -14.63 2.44 -15.42
CA ILE A 23 -15.27 3.58 -14.76
C ILE A 23 -16.79 3.41 -14.64
N ASP A 24 -17.46 3.00 -15.72
CA ASP A 24 -18.93 2.80 -15.71
C ASP A 24 -19.36 1.73 -14.69
N ASN A 25 -18.53 0.70 -14.48
CA ASN A 25 -18.79 -0.34 -13.51
C ASN A 25 -18.53 0.16 -12.08
N ILE A 26 -17.44 0.91 -11.85
CA ILE A 26 -17.13 1.52 -10.55
C ILE A 26 -18.24 2.47 -10.10
N LEU A 27 -18.81 3.25 -11.03
CA LEU A 27 -19.89 4.19 -10.75
C LEU A 27 -21.27 3.52 -10.64
N GLY A 28 -21.36 2.23 -10.95
CA GLY A 28 -22.59 1.44 -10.86
C GLY A 28 -22.96 1.13 -9.40
N ALA A 29 -24.26 1.14 -9.09
CA ALA A 29 -24.76 0.86 -7.75
C ALA A 29 -24.45 -0.57 -7.26
N ASP A 30 -24.23 -1.50 -8.18
CA ASP A 30 -23.91 -2.91 -7.91
C ASP A 30 -22.41 -3.20 -7.93
N PHE A 31 -21.55 -2.17 -7.94
CA PHE A 31 -20.10 -2.36 -7.98
C PHE A 31 -19.62 -3.16 -6.78
N ARG A 32 -18.87 -4.24 -7.05
CA ARG A 32 -18.21 -5.08 -6.06
C ARG A 32 -16.78 -5.34 -6.48
N LEU A 33 -15.84 -4.91 -5.65
CA LEU A 33 -14.44 -5.23 -5.87
C LEU A 33 -14.18 -6.72 -5.62
N ALA A 34 -13.56 -7.39 -6.60
CA ALA A 34 -13.07 -8.75 -6.40
C ALA A 34 -12.06 -8.83 -5.24
N ARG A 35 -12.17 -9.88 -4.43
CA ARG A 35 -11.28 -10.11 -3.29
C ARG A 35 -9.86 -10.46 -3.77
N ALA A 36 -8.86 -9.83 -3.17
CA ALA A 36 -7.43 -10.04 -3.48
C ALA A 36 -6.62 -10.47 -2.24
N PRO A 37 -6.69 -11.74 -1.79
CA PRO A 37 -5.88 -12.23 -0.67
C PRO A 37 -4.37 -12.10 -0.92
N LEU A 38 -3.60 -11.87 0.16
CA LEU A 38 -2.14 -11.98 0.12
C LEU A 38 -1.74 -13.46 0.14
N VAL A 39 -1.10 -13.93 -0.91
CA VAL A 39 -0.73 -15.34 -1.08
C VAL A 39 0.76 -15.48 -1.31
N ARG A 40 1.38 -16.40 -0.56
CA ARG A 40 2.77 -16.82 -0.71
C ARG A 40 2.88 -18.07 -1.57
N PHE A 41 3.65 -17.97 -2.64
CA PHE A 41 4.13 -19.10 -3.43
C PHE A 41 5.58 -19.39 -3.05
N THR A 42 5.88 -20.64 -2.71
CA THR A 42 7.26 -21.12 -2.51
C THR A 42 7.61 -22.09 -3.62
N LEU A 43 8.55 -21.69 -4.47
CA LEU A 43 9.08 -22.52 -5.54
C LEU A 43 10.41 -23.12 -5.08
N THR A 44 10.57 -24.44 -5.20
CA THR A 44 11.85 -25.11 -4.96
C THR A 44 12.40 -25.70 -6.27
N ASN A 45 13.70 -25.97 -6.32
CA ASN A 45 14.35 -26.55 -7.51
C ASN A 45 14.38 -25.64 -8.74
N VAL A 46 14.31 -24.32 -8.53
CA VAL A 46 14.28 -23.30 -9.58
C VAL A 46 15.58 -23.17 -10.38
N LEU A 47 16.74 -23.54 -9.81
CA LEU A 47 18.04 -23.46 -10.49
C LEU A 47 18.54 -24.82 -11.01
N ARG A 48 17.74 -25.88 -10.87
CA ARG A 48 18.12 -27.24 -11.34
C ARG A 48 17.60 -27.48 -12.76
N ASP A 49 18.22 -28.44 -13.45
CA ASP A 49 17.83 -28.90 -14.80
C ASP A 49 16.30 -29.14 -14.86
N ALA A 50 15.69 -28.88 -16.02
CA ALA A 50 14.25 -29.00 -16.28
C ALA A 50 13.67 -30.39 -15.96
N ARG A 51 14.54 -31.41 -15.83
CA ARG A 51 14.20 -32.77 -15.40
C ARG A 51 13.93 -32.91 -13.90
N THR A 52 14.31 -31.93 -13.07
CA THR A 52 14.03 -31.96 -11.63
C THR A 52 12.62 -31.44 -11.38
N ALA A 53 11.78 -32.24 -10.72
CA ALA A 53 10.43 -31.82 -10.34
C ALA A 53 10.49 -30.52 -9.51
N ARG A 54 9.85 -29.48 -10.03
CA ARG A 54 9.62 -28.21 -9.33
C ARG A 54 8.42 -28.42 -8.43
N SER A 55 8.57 -28.19 -7.13
CA SER A 55 7.42 -28.12 -6.23
C SER A 55 7.02 -26.66 -6.01
N ILE A 56 5.71 -26.43 -6.00
CA ILE A 56 5.10 -25.14 -5.70
C ILE A 56 4.20 -25.35 -4.49
N MET A 57 4.49 -24.65 -3.40
CA MET A 57 3.60 -24.57 -2.24
C MET A 57 2.88 -23.23 -2.25
N LYS A 58 1.56 -23.24 -2.08
CA LYS A 58 0.71 -22.06 -1.96
C LYS A 58 0.23 -21.93 -0.51
N ARG A 59 0.38 -20.76 0.09
CA ARG A 59 -0.15 -20.43 1.42
C ARG A 59 -0.85 -19.08 1.37
N VAL A 60 -2.08 -19.02 1.86
CA VAL A 60 -2.75 -17.73 2.12
C VAL A 60 -2.14 -17.13 3.39
N ILE A 61 -1.58 -15.93 3.29
CA ILE A 61 -1.06 -15.16 4.43
C ILE A 61 -2.18 -14.36 5.05
N TYR A 62 -2.96 -13.69 4.19
CA TYR A 62 -4.05 -12.79 4.55
C TYR A 62 -5.21 -13.05 3.60
N ASP A 63 -6.38 -13.35 4.14
CA ASP A 63 -7.55 -13.82 3.39
C ASP A 63 -8.55 -12.72 3.03
N HIS A 64 -8.22 -11.46 3.35
CA HIS A 64 -8.93 -10.28 2.87
C HIS A 64 -8.14 -9.55 1.78
N THR A 65 -8.77 -8.56 1.15
CA THR A 65 -8.15 -7.76 0.09
C THR A 65 -6.93 -6.99 0.59
N ILE A 66 -5.81 -7.15 -0.11
CA ILE A 66 -4.71 -6.20 -0.15
C ILE A 66 -4.40 -5.90 -1.61
N GLU A 67 -4.29 -4.63 -1.94
CA GLU A 67 -3.92 -4.15 -3.27
C GLU A 67 -2.90 -3.02 -3.19
N LEU A 68 -2.25 -2.76 -4.32
CA LEU A 68 -1.11 -1.84 -4.42
C LEU A 68 -0.09 -2.08 -3.28
N PRO A 69 0.38 -3.33 -3.10
CA PRO A 69 1.18 -3.69 -1.95
C PRO A 69 2.55 -3.02 -1.99
N ARG A 70 2.99 -2.54 -0.82
CA ARG A 70 4.27 -1.89 -0.58
C ARG A 70 4.95 -2.53 0.62
N ILE A 71 6.27 -2.52 0.62
CA ILE A 71 7.10 -2.97 1.75
C ILE A 71 8.13 -1.90 2.08
N ASN A 72 8.88 -2.07 3.17
CA ASN A 72 10.06 -1.26 3.40
C ASN A 72 11.09 -1.50 2.28
N PRO A 73 11.47 -0.47 1.48
CA PRO A 73 12.39 -0.66 0.34
C PRO A 73 13.76 -1.22 0.72
N ARG A 74 14.19 -1.09 2.00
CA ARG A 74 15.43 -1.71 2.51
C ARG A 74 15.41 -3.25 2.43
N HIS A 75 14.22 -3.84 2.32
CA HIS A 75 13.95 -5.28 2.24
C HIS A 75 13.58 -5.78 0.83
N HIS A 76 13.66 -4.94 -0.20
CA HIS A 76 13.50 -5.42 -1.58
C HIS A 76 14.48 -6.56 -1.88
N MET A 77 13.97 -7.63 -2.48
CA MET A 77 14.73 -8.85 -2.81
C MET A 77 15.35 -9.57 -1.60
N LYS A 78 14.84 -9.31 -0.39
CA LYS A 78 15.26 -9.95 0.87
C LYS A 78 14.04 -10.53 1.60
N PRO A 79 14.25 -11.41 2.58
CA PRO A 79 13.20 -11.73 3.54
C PRO A 79 12.66 -10.45 4.20
N TYR A 80 11.35 -10.40 4.38
CA TYR A 80 10.63 -9.27 4.94
C TYR A 80 9.50 -9.77 5.85
N ALA A 81 9.04 -8.91 6.75
CA ALA A 81 8.04 -9.18 7.76
C ALA A 81 6.72 -8.43 7.51
N PHE A 82 6.74 -7.26 6.88
CA PHE A 82 5.54 -6.41 6.78
C PHE A 82 5.21 -5.99 5.35
N ALA A 83 3.94 -6.18 4.98
CA ALA A 83 3.35 -5.61 3.77
C ALA A 83 2.30 -4.57 4.13
N TYR A 84 2.24 -3.49 3.36
CA TYR A 84 1.25 -2.41 3.45
C TYR A 84 0.46 -2.33 2.15
N GLY A 85 -0.80 -1.95 2.17
CA GLY A 85 -1.56 -1.76 0.94
C GLY A 85 -2.90 -1.11 1.19
N VAL A 86 -3.62 -0.84 0.10
CA VAL A 86 -5.04 -0.49 0.18
C VAL A 86 -5.86 -1.75 0.42
N SER A 87 -6.98 -1.60 1.11
CA SER A 87 -7.91 -2.68 1.43
C SER A 87 -9.35 -2.15 1.34
N ALA A 88 -10.31 -3.05 1.38
CA ALA A 88 -11.73 -2.74 1.36
C ALA A 88 -12.42 -3.45 2.53
N ARG A 89 -13.51 -2.88 3.06
CA ARG A 89 -14.39 -3.64 3.99
C ARG A 89 -14.91 -4.89 3.31
N GLU A 90 -15.21 -5.90 4.11
CA GLU A 90 -15.91 -7.09 3.61
C GLU A 90 -17.42 -6.88 3.60
N GLY A 91 -18.10 -7.68 2.78
CA GLY A 91 -19.56 -7.67 2.67
C GLY A 91 -20.07 -6.42 1.94
N ASP A 92 -21.35 -6.11 2.14
CA ASP A 92 -22.03 -5.05 1.40
C ASP A 92 -21.49 -3.63 1.66
N ALA A 93 -20.69 -3.47 2.73
CA ALA A 93 -20.07 -2.21 3.13
C ALA A 93 -18.81 -1.85 2.32
N GLY A 94 -18.17 -2.82 1.67
CA GLY A 94 -16.98 -2.57 0.86
C GLY A 94 -17.34 -2.34 -0.60
N GLN A 95 -17.46 -1.08 -1.01
CA GLN A 95 -17.67 -0.74 -2.42
C GLN A 95 -16.34 -0.52 -3.14
N PHE A 96 -15.40 0.21 -2.53
CA PHE A 96 -14.09 0.49 -3.12
C PHE A 96 -12.99 0.43 -2.04
N PHE A 97 -11.74 0.74 -2.38
CA PHE A 97 -10.64 0.84 -1.42
C PHE A 97 -10.89 1.95 -0.40
N ASP A 98 -11.36 1.58 0.80
CA ASP A 98 -11.76 2.51 1.86
C ASP A 98 -10.87 2.39 3.12
N ARG A 99 -9.81 1.58 3.06
CA ARG A 99 -8.91 1.32 4.19
C ARG A 99 -7.46 1.17 3.76
N LEU A 100 -6.55 1.41 4.70
CA LEU A 100 -5.16 0.97 4.61
C LEU A 100 -4.95 -0.22 5.53
N VAL A 101 -4.17 -1.20 5.08
CA VAL A 101 -3.83 -2.38 5.87
C VAL A 101 -2.32 -2.55 5.95
N LYS A 102 -1.85 -2.96 7.13
CA LYS A 102 -0.55 -3.57 7.37
C LYS A 102 -0.75 -5.04 7.70
N VAL A 103 0.06 -5.92 7.14
CA VAL A 103 0.03 -7.37 7.37
C VAL A 103 1.42 -7.85 7.78
N ASP A 104 1.52 -8.57 8.90
CA ASP A 104 2.69 -9.38 9.21
C ASP A 104 2.66 -10.66 8.37
N VAL A 105 3.59 -10.80 7.42
CA VAL A 105 3.58 -11.92 6.46
C VAL A 105 4.01 -13.25 7.06
N ARG A 106 4.49 -13.25 8.31
CA ARG A 106 4.87 -14.44 9.06
C ARG A 106 3.64 -15.05 9.72
N SER A 107 2.90 -14.23 10.47
CA SER A 107 1.75 -14.65 11.30
C SER A 107 0.39 -14.49 10.61
N GLY A 108 0.26 -13.56 9.66
CA GLY A 108 -1.03 -13.13 9.10
C GLY A 108 -1.76 -12.08 9.94
N GLU A 109 -1.15 -11.61 11.04
CA GLU A 109 -1.69 -10.53 11.87
C GLU A 109 -1.81 -9.22 11.07
N ARG A 110 -2.82 -8.40 11.39
CA ARG A 110 -3.10 -7.17 10.67
C ARG A 110 -3.32 -5.97 11.58
N TRP A 111 -3.04 -4.80 11.01
CA TRP A 111 -3.41 -3.48 11.54
C TRP A 111 -4.11 -2.70 10.43
N VAL A 112 -5.14 -1.94 10.78
CA VAL A 112 -6.01 -1.27 9.81
C VAL A 112 -6.16 0.19 10.21
N TRP A 113 -6.07 1.07 9.21
CA TRP A 113 -6.52 2.44 9.32
C TRP A 113 -7.72 2.65 8.40
N ASP A 114 -8.77 3.28 8.92
CA ASP A 114 -9.96 3.65 8.17
C ASP A 114 -10.70 4.84 8.79
N VAL A 115 -11.43 5.56 7.94
CA VAL A 115 -12.42 6.57 8.34
C VAL A 115 -13.63 6.38 7.42
N GLU A 116 -14.83 6.31 7.99
CA GLU A 116 -16.08 6.15 7.23
C GLU A 116 -16.19 7.20 6.12
N GLY A 117 -16.41 6.80 4.87
CA GLY A 117 -16.54 7.73 3.74
C GLY A 117 -15.22 8.32 3.21
N HIS A 118 -14.08 7.79 3.65
CA HIS A 118 -12.76 8.21 3.18
C HIS A 118 -12.07 7.08 2.39
N PHE A 119 -11.38 7.46 1.32
CA PHE A 119 -10.83 6.50 0.35
C PHE A 119 -9.33 6.75 0.14
N PRO A 120 -8.44 5.97 0.78
CA PRO A 120 -7.00 6.12 0.66
C PRO A 120 -6.45 5.53 -0.66
N ALA A 121 -5.39 6.15 -1.18
CA ALA A 121 -4.57 5.64 -2.28
C ALA A 121 -3.37 4.82 -1.76
N GLU A 122 -2.52 4.32 -2.67
CA GLU A 122 -1.32 3.53 -2.37
C GLU A 122 -0.48 4.13 -1.20
N PRO A 123 -0.21 3.37 -0.12
CA PRO A 123 0.62 3.84 0.97
C PRO A 123 2.11 3.78 0.63
N ILE A 124 2.81 4.91 0.73
CA ILE A 124 4.26 5.00 0.49
C ILE A 124 5.01 4.92 1.83
N PHE A 125 5.79 3.85 2.02
CA PHE A 125 6.61 3.66 3.21
C PHE A 125 7.90 4.50 3.17
N LEU A 126 8.16 5.24 4.24
CA LEU A 126 9.40 5.99 4.48
C LEU A 126 10.02 5.49 5.79
N ALA A 127 11.20 4.87 5.69
CA ALA A 127 11.94 4.38 6.85
C ALA A 127 12.45 5.55 7.71
N THR A 128 12.38 5.38 9.02
CA THR A 128 13.15 6.22 9.96
C THR A 128 14.64 6.02 9.65
N PRO A 129 15.45 7.09 9.52
CA PRO A 129 16.87 6.99 9.15
C PRO A 129 17.63 5.96 9.98
N ASP A 130 17.48 6.04 11.29
CA ASP A 130 18.14 5.20 12.30
C ASP A 130 17.19 4.16 12.92
N GLY A 131 16.08 3.84 12.24
CA GLY A 131 15.14 2.80 12.70
C GLY A 131 15.77 1.42 12.70
N GLU A 132 15.46 0.62 13.72
CA GLU A 132 16.01 -0.71 13.93
C GLU A 132 15.07 -1.80 13.41
N ASP A 133 13.76 -1.62 13.63
CA ASP A 133 12.75 -2.56 13.16
C ASP A 133 12.36 -2.29 11.70
N GLU A 134 11.89 -3.33 11.00
CA GLU A 134 11.50 -3.25 9.59
C GLU A 134 10.36 -2.24 9.34
N ASP A 135 9.49 -2.04 10.33
CA ASP A 135 8.35 -1.14 10.32
C ASP A 135 8.59 0.18 11.07
N ASP A 136 9.84 0.47 11.46
CA ASP A 136 10.19 1.78 12.03
C ASP A 136 10.19 2.84 10.93
N GLY A 137 9.06 3.55 10.82
CA GLY A 137 8.87 4.56 9.80
C GLY A 137 7.45 5.10 9.78
N ILE A 138 7.13 5.76 8.67
CA ILE A 138 5.81 6.32 8.41
C ILE A 138 5.26 5.82 7.08
N LEU A 139 3.93 5.89 6.95
CA LEU A 139 3.24 5.75 5.66
C LEU A 139 2.68 7.10 5.25
N LEU A 140 2.82 7.40 3.96
CA LEU A 140 2.16 8.53 3.31
C LEU A 140 1.06 7.99 2.38
N SER A 141 -0.15 8.51 2.47
CA SER A 141 -1.23 8.16 1.53
C SER A 141 -2.08 9.38 1.23
N ILE A 142 -2.50 9.55 -0.02
CA ILE A 142 -3.49 10.58 -0.38
C ILE A 142 -4.86 9.98 -0.13
N VAL A 143 -5.71 10.69 0.61
CA VAL A 143 -7.06 10.24 0.96
C VAL A 143 -8.07 11.19 0.36
N LEU A 144 -9.06 10.66 -0.36
CA LEU A 144 -10.26 11.41 -0.74
C LEU A 144 -11.25 11.40 0.43
N ASN A 145 -11.63 12.58 0.90
CA ASN A 145 -12.75 12.75 1.82
C ASN A 145 -14.04 12.86 1.00
N GLY A 146 -14.91 11.85 1.10
CA GLY A 146 -16.19 11.82 0.41
C GLY A 146 -17.19 12.87 0.91
N GLU A 147 -17.08 13.32 2.16
CA GLU A 147 -17.98 14.32 2.75
C GLU A 147 -17.70 15.73 2.19
N THR A 148 -16.43 16.10 2.07
CA THR A 148 -16.02 17.44 1.64
C THR A 148 -15.63 17.52 0.16
N ALA A 149 -15.59 16.38 -0.55
CA ALA A 149 -15.08 16.27 -1.92
C ALA A 149 -13.69 16.92 -2.11
N THR A 150 -12.84 16.80 -1.09
CA THR A 150 -11.45 17.26 -1.10
C THR A 150 -10.52 16.15 -0.64
N SER A 151 -9.22 16.29 -0.92
CA SER A 151 -8.22 15.32 -0.49
C SER A 151 -7.29 15.85 0.58
N TYR A 152 -6.63 14.94 1.28
CA TYR A 152 -5.52 15.26 2.18
C TYR A 152 -4.40 14.24 2.06
N LEU A 153 -3.17 14.65 2.36
CA LEU A 153 -2.05 13.75 2.57
C LEU A 153 -2.06 13.28 4.02
N LEU A 154 -2.33 12.00 4.23
CA LEU A 154 -2.28 11.31 5.51
C LEU A 154 -0.84 10.89 5.84
N VAL A 155 -0.49 10.99 7.12
CA VAL A 155 0.76 10.47 7.68
C VAL A 155 0.42 9.50 8.81
N LEU A 156 0.76 8.22 8.62
CA LEU A 156 0.58 7.18 9.64
C LEU A 156 1.91 6.74 10.23
N ASN A 157 1.89 6.35 11.50
CA ASN A 157 2.94 5.52 12.08
C ASN A 157 2.85 4.12 11.45
N ALA A 158 3.92 3.67 10.79
CA ALA A 158 3.92 2.37 10.11
C ALA A 158 3.88 1.17 11.07
N LYS A 159 4.18 1.37 12.35
CA LYS A 159 4.20 0.32 13.37
C LYS A 159 2.79 -0.06 13.84
N ASP A 160 2.00 0.93 14.23
CA ASP A 160 0.69 0.74 14.84
C ASP A 160 -0.49 1.23 13.99
N MET A 161 -0.22 1.79 12.80
CA MET A 161 -1.21 2.39 11.90
C MET A 161 -1.97 3.60 12.47
N SER A 162 -1.49 4.18 13.59
CA SER A 162 -2.06 5.40 14.15
C SER A 162 -1.74 6.62 13.29
N GLU A 163 -2.67 7.57 13.24
CA GLU A 163 -2.45 8.82 12.54
C GLU A 163 -1.54 9.76 13.31
N LEU A 164 -0.49 10.24 12.64
CA LEU A 164 0.48 11.20 13.19
C LEU A 164 0.16 12.64 12.74
N ALA A 165 -0.27 12.80 11.50
CA ALA A 165 -0.59 14.10 10.91
C ALA A 165 -1.40 13.95 9.62
N ARG A 166 -1.97 15.08 9.17
CA ARG A 166 -2.51 15.22 7.82
C ARG A 166 -2.26 16.62 7.26
N ALA A 167 -2.10 16.74 5.94
CA ALA A 167 -2.01 18.01 5.24
C ALA A 167 -3.17 18.15 4.24
N GLN A 168 -3.96 19.21 4.41
CA GLN A 168 -5.17 19.45 3.60
C GLN A 168 -4.82 19.94 2.19
N VAL A 169 -5.61 19.52 1.21
CA VAL A 169 -5.57 20.02 -0.17
C VAL A 169 -6.93 20.69 -0.46
N PRO A 170 -6.97 21.88 -1.08
CA PRO A 170 -8.23 22.62 -1.28
C PRO A 170 -9.11 22.06 -2.42
N HIS A 171 -8.77 20.89 -2.96
CA HIS A 171 -9.48 20.21 -4.06
C HIS A 171 -9.33 18.69 -3.92
N HIS A 172 -10.12 17.94 -4.68
CA HIS A 172 -9.95 16.49 -4.79
C HIS A 172 -8.71 16.16 -5.63
N ILE A 173 -7.97 15.16 -5.21
CA ILE A 173 -6.97 14.48 -6.03
C ILE A 173 -7.63 13.20 -6.52
N PRO A 174 -7.80 12.99 -7.84
CA PRO A 174 -8.40 11.79 -8.38
C PRO A 174 -7.65 10.51 -7.95
N PHE A 175 -8.35 9.38 -7.93
CA PHE A 175 -7.71 8.08 -7.68
C PHE A 175 -6.62 7.82 -8.71
N GLY A 176 -5.37 7.80 -8.22
CA GLY A 176 -4.19 7.42 -8.99
C GLY A 176 -3.77 5.99 -8.66
N PHE A 177 -2.72 5.54 -9.34
CA PHE A 177 -2.10 4.24 -9.06
C PHE A 177 -0.88 4.40 -8.16
N HIS A 178 0.29 4.64 -8.77
CA HIS A 178 1.55 4.55 -8.06
C HIS A 178 2.15 5.90 -7.69
N GLY A 179 2.85 5.89 -6.56
CA GLY A 179 3.68 6.99 -6.09
C GLY A 179 5.09 6.54 -5.71
N ALA A 180 5.99 7.51 -5.65
CA ALA A 180 7.35 7.34 -5.13
C ALA A 180 7.76 8.57 -4.33
N HIS A 181 8.49 8.33 -3.23
CA HIS A 181 9.16 9.38 -2.50
C HIS A 181 10.64 9.43 -2.92
N HIS A 182 11.12 10.63 -3.24
CA HIS A 182 12.53 10.90 -3.46
C HIS A 182 13.04 11.83 -2.36
N PRO A 183 14.10 11.46 -1.64
CA PRO A 183 14.69 12.34 -0.65
C PRO A 183 15.21 13.61 -1.33
N ALA A 184 15.11 14.74 -0.63
CA ALA A 184 15.70 15.99 -1.11
C ALA A 184 17.19 15.80 -1.41
N LEU A 185 17.65 16.34 -2.54
CA LEU A 185 19.08 16.36 -2.84
C LEU A 185 19.81 17.12 -1.74
N PRO A 186 21.03 16.69 -1.35
CA PRO A 186 21.83 17.42 -0.37
C PRO A 186 22.06 18.85 -0.85
N SER A 187 21.37 19.81 -0.23
CA SER A 187 21.65 21.23 -0.48
C SER A 187 22.93 21.58 0.28
N ARG A 188 23.83 22.37 -0.32
CA ARG A 188 25.04 22.88 0.35
C ARG A 188 24.74 23.77 1.58
N ARG A 189 23.47 24.04 1.91
CA ARG A 189 23.05 25.07 2.86
C ARG A 189 22.19 24.58 4.04
N THR A 190 21.92 23.28 4.18
CA THR A 190 21.12 22.77 5.30
C THR A 190 21.72 21.49 5.90
N PRO A 191 21.85 21.38 7.24
CA PRO A 191 22.23 20.13 7.89
C PRO A 191 21.22 19.02 7.56
N ARG A 192 21.66 17.75 7.63
CA ARG A 192 20.87 16.56 7.34
C ARG A 192 19.68 16.43 8.30
N VAL A 193 18.58 17.10 8.00
CA VAL A 193 17.27 16.79 8.55
C VAL A 193 16.43 16.36 7.36
N GLN A 194 16.13 15.06 7.27
CA GLN A 194 15.07 14.57 6.38
C GLN A 194 13.73 15.02 6.96
N CYS A 195 13.45 16.32 6.87
CA CYS A 195 12.11 16.83 7.11
C CYS A 195 11.30 16.45 5.88
N VAL A 196 10.23 15.68 6.05
CA VAL A 196 9.16 15.62 5.05
C VAL A 196 8.53 17.01 5.05
N ARG A 197 9.09 17.92 4.24
CA ARG A 197 8.49 19.24 4.01
C ARG A 197 7.30 19.02 3.08
N VAL A 198 6.11 18.89 3.67
CA VAL A 198 4.86 19.07 2.94
C VAL A 198 4.67 20.57 2.73
N CYS A 199 5.37 21.14 1.74
CA CYS A 199 5.16 22.52 1.35
C CYS A 199 3.92 22.59 0.45
N ALA A 200 2.76 22.92 1.03
CA ALA A 200 1.66 23.50 0.28
C ALA A 200 2.08 24.91 -0.15
N HIS A 201 2.65 25.05 -1.35
CA HIS A 201 2.80 26.36 -1.96
C HIS A 201 1.45 26.83 -2.49
N LEU A 202 0.75 27.61 -1.66
CA LEU A 202 -0.35 28.47 -2.08
C LEU A 202 0.20 29.55 -3.02
N GLY A 203 0.17 29.27 -4.33
CA GLY A 203 0.28 30.27 -5.37
C GLY A 203 -1.11 30.85 -5.68
N LEU A 204 -1.67 31.62 -4.76
CA LEU A 204 -2.74 32.56 -5.09
C LEU A 204 -2.10 33.67 -5.94
N MET A 205 -2.44 33.70 -7.22
CA MET A 205 -2.30 34.91 -8.02
C MET A 205 -3.61 35.12 -8.76
N TRP A 206 -4.45 35.95 -8.17
CA TRP A 206 -5.54 36.62 -8.85
C TRP A 206 -4.95 37.48 -9.97
N LEU A 207 -5.41 37.27 -11.19
CA LEU A 207 -5.75 38.27 -12.19
C LEU A 207 -6.68 37.62 -13.22
#